data_AF-A0A2N9G569-F1
#
_entry.id   AF-A0A2N9G569-F1
#
_cell.length_a   1.000
_cell.length_b   1.000
_cell.length_c   1.000
_cell.angle_alpha   90.00
_cell.angle_beta   90.00
_cell.angle_gamma   90.00
#
_symmetry.space_group_name_H-M   'P 1'
#
loop_
_entity.id
_entity.type
_entity.pdbx_description
1 polymer ?
#
loop_
_entity_poly.entity_id
_entity_poly.type
_entity_poly.pdbx_seq_one_letter_code
_entity_poly.pdbx_strand_id
1 'polypeptide(L)'
;MAPKKSVSEDPRKKMLKSKAQRDEAPSLDKSFASSEHSVRFHDDISRRTVVFGKIVDFPYFANHHIHIRELFQAQGWENFLSTRQKQYTTLVKHFYTHFEFIHSKITSYVKGKSISLPHSTLASILGVPRTGVQRYTTNSWVQFEGYDPLESIRQMCGNPNIQELSRPKIADLTLESRLIHHIIAHNILPRSGSYEYTSYLDLFILWCILNKVKLDLAFYIGWHMETCVNKKNGALPYGLQITTILNHFGVDLSGEKETRDVSHKDVYGETTMRQMRYEFKDDTWVKKNAPVMEQVGEEAQMDEAEAEAAGNEEPMQEDQEPPSAPSSSSRVNEDNFQLVLGRLDSLATSMGNIQTSIGNMQTSIDNFSTMVTKRFSTYDEHFATLETSMEEINERLINQGI
;
A
#
# COMPACT_ATOMS: atom_id res chain seq x y z
N MET A 1 40.34 -77.15 -25.31
CA MET A 1 39.40 -76.64 -24.28
C MET A 1 38.44 -75.69 -24.97
N ALA A 2 37.14 -76.01 -24.98
CA ALA A 2 36.08 -75.18 -25.55
C ALA A 2 35.48 -74.26 -24.46
N PRO A 3 35.03 -73.04 -24.81
CA PRO A 3 34.33 -72.17 -23.87
C PRO A 3 32.81 -72.43 -23.89
N LYS A 4 32.18 -72.38 -22.72
CA LYS A 4 30.71 -72.34 -22.55
C LYS A 4 30.24 -70.90 -22.31
N LYS A 5 29.22 -70.50 -23.07
CA LYS A 5 28.44 -69.26 -22.95
C LYS A 5 27.66 -69.23 -21.62
N SER A 6 27.57 -68.06 -20.99
CA SER A 6 26.56 -67.75 -19.97
C SER A 6 25.73 -66.52 -20.36
N VAL A 7 24.45 -66.64 -20.05
CA VAL A 7 23.26 -65.92 -20.54
C VAL A 7 23.23 -64.44 -20.17
N SER A 8 22.82 -63.58 -21.12
CA SER A 8 22.51 -62.16 -20.92
C SER A 8 21.10 -61.99 -20.33
N GLU A 9 20.98 -61.28 -19.20
CA GLU A 9 19.67 -60.85 -18.67
C GLU A 9 19.04 -59.72 -19.50
N ASP A 10 17.73 -59.85 -19.73
CA ASP A 10 16.90 -58.98 -20.56
C ASP A 10 16.72 -57.57 -19.95
N PRO A 11 17.07 -56.47 -20.68
CA PRO A 11 16.94 -55.09 -20.21
C PRO A 11 15.54 -54.68 -19.75
N ARG A 12 14.48 -55.41 -20.18
CA ARG A 12 13.09 -55.10 -19.84
C ARG A 12 12.75 -55.27 -18.36
N LYS A 13 13.43 -56.17 -17.63
CA LYS A 13 13.20 -56.37 -16.19
C LYS A 13 13.80 -55.26 -15.31
N LYS A 14 14.84 -54.56 -15.77
CA LYS A 14 15.40 -53.38 -15.07
C LYS A 14 14.48 -52.16 -15.19
N MET A 15 13.82 -51.97 -16.34
CA MET A 15 12.87 -50.87 -16.54
C MET A 15 11.61 -51.00 -15.69
N LEU A 16 11.11 -52.21 -15.45
CA LEU A 16 9.91 -52.44 -14.62
C LEU A 16 10.15 -52.17 -13.13
N LYS A 17 11.36 -52.43 -12.59
CA LYS A 17 11.72 -52.03 -11.22
C LYS A 17 11.95 -50.52 -11.07
N SER A 18 12.40 -49.83 -12.12
CA SER A 18 12.58 -48.36 -12.09
C SER A 18 11.27 -47.57 -12.21
N LYS A 19 10.19 -48.22 -12.69
CA LYS A 19 8.85 -47.62 -12.84
C LYS A 19 7.95 -47.80 -11.62
N ALA A 20 8.26 -48.77 -10.74
CA ALA A 20 7.50 -49.04 -9.52
C ALA A 20 7.96 -48.20 -8.30
N GLN A 21 8.91 -47.28 -8.48
CA GLN A 21 9.42 -46.36 -7.45
C GLN A 21 9.04 -44.90 -7.74
N ARG A 22 8.04 -44.66 -8.59
CA ARG A 22 7.62 -43.32 -9.04
C ARG A 22 6.15 -42.98 -8.73
N ASP A 23 5.56 -43.66 -7.76
CA ASP A 23 4.26 -43.30 -7.19
C ASP A 23 4.36 -43.08 -5.67
N GLU A 24 5.47 -42.52 -5.20
CA GLU A 24 5.41 -41.75 -3.96
C GLU A 24 4.82 -40.39 -4.33
N ALA A 25 3.60 -40.12 -3.88
CA ALA A 25 3.03 -38.78 -3.89
C ALA A 25 4.12 -37.83 -3.39
N PRO A 26 4.39 -36.68 -4.07
CA PRO A 26 5.41 -35.76 -3.62
C PRO A 26 5.12 -35.47 -2.16
N SER A 27 6.04 -35.88 -1.27
CA SER A 27 5.86 -35.69 0.16
C SER A 27 5.59 -34.21 0.33
N LEU A 28 4.35 -33.86 0.69
CA LEU A 28 3.96 -32.47 0.80
C LEU A 28 5.01 -31.83 1.70
N ASP A 29 5.73 -30.83 1.19
CA ASP A 29 6.56 -30.02 2.05
C ASP A 29 5.63 -29.55 3.17
N LYS A 30 5.89 -30.00 4.40
CA LYS A 30 5.03 -29.76 5.57
C LYS A 30 4.88 -28.25 5.86
N SER A 31 5.61 -27.42 5.12
CA SER A 31 5.54 -25.96 5.12
C SER A 31 4.32 -25.38 4.40
N PHE A 32 3.61 -26.15 3.57
CA PHE A 32 2.41 -25.70 2.84
C PHE A 32 1.15 -26.49 3.22
N ALA A 33 0.01 -25.81 3.29
CA ALA A 33 -1.27 -26.44 3.62
C ALA A 33 -1.85 -27.29 2.46
N SER A 34 -1.50 -26.97 1.21
CA SER A 34 -1.92 -27.72 0.02
C SER A 34 -0.94 -27.54 -1.14
N SER A 35 -1.09 -28.33 -2.21
CA SER A 35 -0.32 -28.19 -3.44
C SER A 35 -0.54 -26.83 -4.12
N GLU A 36 -1.75 -26.28 -4.07
CA GLU A 36 -2.08 -24.95 -4.60
C GLU A 36 -1.27 -23.85 -3.90
N HIS A 37 -1.11 -23.93 -2.58
CA HIS A 37 -0.28 -22.98 -1.83
C HIS A 37 1.19 -23.08 -2.22
N SER A 38 1.72 -24.29 -2.47
CA SER A 38 3.08 -24.46 -2.97
C SER A 38 3.26 -23.78 -4.33
N VAL A 39 2.32 -23.98 -5.26
CA VAL A 39 2.33 -23.33 -6.58
C VAL A 39 2.28 -21.80 -6.42
N ARG A 40 1.34 -21.28 -5.62
CA ARG A 40 1.23 -19.84 -5.35
C ARG A 40 2.52 -19.26 -4.74
N PHE A 41 3.18 -19.98 -3.85
CA PHE A 41 4.46 -19.53 -3.31
C PHE A 41 5.52 -19.40 -4.40
N HIS A 42 5.73 -20.43 -5.22
CA HIS A 42 6.79 -20.41 -6.22
C HIS A 42 6.50 -19.44 -7.38
N ASP A 43 5.25 -19.35 -7.82
CA ASP A 43 4.87 -18.60 -9.01
C ASP A 43 4.63 -17.11 -8.74
N ASP A 44 4.07 -16.76 -7.58
CA ASP A 44 3.70 -15.38 -7.23
C ASP A 44 4.53 -14.82 -6.06
N ILE A 45 4.52 -15.48 -4.90
CA ILE A 45 4.95 -14.84 -3.65
C ILE A 45 6.48 -14.82 -3.47
N SER A 46 7.19 -15.88 -3.87
CA SER A 46 8.60 -16.10 -3.54
C SER A 46 9.53 -14.99 -4.03
N ARG A 47 9.21 -14.36 -5.16
CA ARG A 47 10.00 -13.30 -5.79
C ARG A 47 9.63 -11.89 -5.33
N ARG A 48 8.56 -11.75 -4.54
CA ARG A 48 8.09 -10.43 -4.08
C ARG A 48 8.96 -9.91 -2.94
N THR A 49 9.21 -8.61 -2.96
CA THR A 49 9.96 -7.92 -1.90
C THR A 49 9.08 -7.79 -0.66
N VAL A 50 9.63 -8.07 0.52
CA VAL A 50 8.97 -7.80 1.80
C VAL A 50 9.39 -6.41 2.30
N VAL A 51 8.41 -5.55 2.58
CA VAL A 51 8.65 -4.20 3.11
C VAL A 51 8.85 -4.31 4.62
N PHE A 52 10.01 -3.83 5.07
CA PHE A 52 10.36 -3.84 6.49
C PHE A 52 9.65 -2.73 7.27
N GLY A 53 9.57 -1.52 6.70
CA GLY A 53 9.07 -0.33 7.38
C GLY A 53 10.18 0.50 8.05
N LYS A 54 9.79 1.50 8.85
CA LYS A 54 10.72 2.38 9.58
C LYS A 54 10.29 2.57 11.03
N ILE A 55 11.27 2.66 11.91
CA ILE A 55 11.07 2.82 13.36
C ILE A 55 11.13 4.30 13.72
N VAL A 56 10.06 4.81 14.30
CA VAL A 56 9.97 6.20 14.75
C VAL A 56 10.67 6.31 16.11
N ASP A 57 11.67 7.19 16.19
CA ASP A 57 12.32 7.58 17.42
C ASP A 57 11.72 8.92 17.89
N PHE A 58 10.68 8.85 18.72
CA PHE A 58 10.02 10.06 19.22
C PHE A 58 10.94 10.94 20.08
N PRO A 59 11.81 10.39 20.96
CA PRO A 59 12.83 11.18 21.63
C PRO A 59 13.75 11.96 20.67
N TYR A 60 14.18 11.34 19.56
CA TYR A 60 14.96 12.05 18.54
C TYR A 60 14.23 13.29 18.03
N PHE A 61 12.95 13.18 17.66
CA PHE A 61 12.18 14.31 17.16
C PHE A 61 11.96 15.40 18.22
N ALA A 62 11.67 15.01 19.46
CA ALA A 62 11.51 15.96 20.56
C ALA A 62 12.80 16.77 20.82
N ASN A 63 13.97 16.12 20.75
CA ASN A 63 15.27 16.78 20.92
C ASN A 63 15.64 17.74 19.78
N HIS A 64 14.92 17.70 18.65
CA HIS A 64 15.10 18.59 17.50
C HIS A 64 13.90 19.53 17.30
N HIS A 65 13.10 19.76 18.35
CA HIS A 65 11.94 20.66 18.35
C HIS A 65 10.87 20.31 17.28
N ILE A 66 10.72 19.02 16.97
CA ILE A 66 9.68 18.52 16.04
C ILE A 66 8.59 17.81 16.86
N HIS A 67 7.38 18.35 16.86
CA HIS A 67 6.33 17.98 17.82
C HIS A 67 5.30 16.97 17.28
N ILE A 68 5.72 16.00 16.46
CA ILE A 68 4.80 15.00 15.88
C ILE A 68 4.34 13.90 16.87
N ARG A 69 4.98 13.77 18.03
CA ARG A 69 4.68 12.70 19.01
C ARG A 69 3.23 12.75 19.49
N GLU A 70 2.75 13.94 19.84
CA GLU A 70 1.39 14.11 20.35
C GLU A 70 0.31 13.71 19.34
N LEU A 71 0.57 13.86 18.05
CA LEU A 71 -0.33 13.46 16.98
C LEU A 71 -0.50 11.94 16.94
N PHE A 72 0.61 11.19 17.08
CA PHE A 72 0.56 9.72 17.09
C PHE A 72 0.12 9.13 18.44
N GLN A 73 0.35 9.84 19.55
CA GLN A 73 -0.27 9.53 20.84
C GLN A 73 -1.79 9.71 20.79
N ALA A 74 -2.25 10.78 20.15
CA ALA A 74 -3.67 11.00 19.89
C ALA A 74 -4.26 9.91 18.99
N GLN A 75 -3.47 9.14 18.23
CA GLN A 75 -3.95 7.93 17.53
C GLN A 75 -3.83 6.65 18.36
N GLY A 76 -2.93 6.62 19.35
CA GLY A 76 -2.56 5.41 20.08
C GLY A 76 -1.58 4.52 19.29
N TRP A 77 -0.77 5.12 18.41
CA TRP A 77 0.14 4.39 17.49
C TRP A 77 1.62 4.48 17.90
N GLU A 78 1.93 5.12 19.03
CA GLU A 78 3.31 5.35 19.47
C GLU A 78 4.11 4.04 19.58
N ASN A 79 3.55 3.03 20.26
CA ASN A 79 4.19 1.72 20.42
C ASN A 79 4.34 0.99 19.09
N PHE A 80 3.30 1.01 18.26
CA PHE A 80 3.32 0.42 16.93
C PHE A 80 4.46 0.99 16.06
N LEU A 81 4.61 2.32 16.04
CA LEU A 81 5.62 3.01 15.26
C LEU A 81 7.04 2.87 15.82
N SER A 82 7.17 2.61 17.12
CA SER A 82 8.47 2.44 17.80
C SER A 82 8.92 0.98 17.88
N THR A 83 8.11 0.03 17.40
CA THR A 83 8.36 -1.40 17.54
C THR A 83 9.63 -1.82 16.80
N ARG A 84 10.58 -2.40 17.54
CA ARG A 84 11.79 -3.02 17.00
C ARG A 84 11.59 -4.53 16.96
N GLN A 85 11.59 -5.10 15.77
CA GLN A 85 11.43 -6.55 15.57
C GLN A 85 12.39 -7.04 14.50
N LYS A 86 12.84 -8.29 14.60
CA LYS A 86 13.55 -8.96 13.51
C LYS A 86 12.55 -9.38 12.43
N GLN A 87 12.85 -9.17 11.16
CA GLN A 87 12.01 -9.68 10.08
C GLN A 87 12.49 -11.06 9.63
N TYR A 88 11.56 -12.02 9.55
CA TYR A 88 11.81 -13.36 9.01
C TYR A 88 11.18 -13.46 7.62
N THR A 89 11.95 -13.13 6.58
CA THR A 89 11.45 -12.89 5.22
C THR A 89 10.74 -14.10 4.64
N THR A 90 11.31 -15.31 4.80
CA THR A 90 10.69 -16.56 4.34
C THR A 90 9.35 -16.77 5.02
N LEU A 91 9.28 -16.64 6.35
CA LEU A 91 8.02 -16.82 7.09
C LEU A 91 6.96 -15.77 6.75
N VAL A 92 7.35 -14.53 6.50
CA VAL A 92 6.43 -13.50 6.00
C VAL A 92 5.86 -13.90 4.64
N LYS A 93 6.68 -14.46 3.75
CA LYS A 93 6.19 -14.98 2.46
C LYS A 93 5.26 -16.18 2.64
N HIS A 94 5.56 -17.12 3.54
CA HIS A 94 4.61 -18.21 3.87
C HIS A 94 3.28 -17.69 4.42
N PHE A 95 3.32 -16.64 5.24
CA PHE A 95 2.12 -15.97 5.72
C PHE A 95 1.27 -15.44 4.55
N TYR A 96 1.90 -14.75 3.59
CA TYR A 96 1.21 -14.21 2.41
C TYR A 96 0.75 -15.28 1.41
N THR A 97 1.46 -16.39 1.29
CA THR A 97 1.04 -17.52 0.46
C THR A 97 -0.31 -18.06 0.92
N HIS A 98 -0.53 -18.15 2.22
CA HIS A 98 -1.78 -18.64 2.81
C HIS A 98 -2.73 -17.49 3.21
N PHE A 99 -2.42 -16.25 2.84
CA PHE A 99 -3.21 -15.10 3.23
C PHE A 99 -4.55 -15.11 2.51
N GLU A 100 -5.60 -14.96 3.31
CA GLU A 100 -6.95 -14.67 2.88
C GLU A 100 -7.52 -13.54 3.74
N PHE A 101 -8.33 -12.69 3.15
CA PHE A 101 -9.08 -11.65 3.85
C PHE A 101 -10.56 -11.82 3.55
N ILE A 102 -11.30 -12.34 4.53
CA ILE A 102 -12.71 -12.68 4.36
C ILE A 102 -13.48 -12.12 5.55
N HIS A 103 -14.57 -11.38 5.29
CA HIS A 103 -15.41 -10.77 6.32
C HIS A 103 -14.62 -9.96 7.38
N SER A 104 -13.68 -9.11 6.95
CA SER A 104 -12.85 -8.30 7.86
C SER A 104 -11.99 -9.11 8.85
N LYS A 105 -11.57 -10.30 8.41
CA LYS A 105 -10.70 -11.21 9.16
C LYS A 105 -9.59 -11.71 8.25
N ILE A 106 -8.36 -11.61 8.73
CA ILE A 106 -7.20 -12.20 8.07
C ILE A 106 -7.08 -13.66 8.54
N THR A 107 -6.91 -14.58 7.61
CA THR A 107 -6.50 -15.97 7.89
C THR A 107 -5.20 -16.29 7.18
N SER A 108 -4.40 -17.15 7.80
CA SER A 108 -3.14 -17.64 7.23
C SER A 108 -2.71 -18.95 7.90
N TYR A 109 -1.63 -19.55 7.39
CA TYR A 109 -1.03 -20.76 7.91
C TYR A 109 0.49 -20.70 7.76
N VAL A 110 1.22 -20.92 8.85
CA VAL A 110 2.70 -20.91 8.85
C VAL A 110 3.21 -22.00 9.78
N LYS A 111 4.10 -22.87 9.27
CA LYS A 111 4.76 -23.95 10.03
C LYS A 111 3.82 -24.74 10.96
N GLY A 112 2.71 -25.26 10.45
CA GLY A 112 1.80 -26.06 11.28
C GLY A 112 0.82 -25.25 12.13
N LYS A 113 0.89 -23.91 12.12
CA LYS A 113 0.01 -23.04 12.92
C LYS A 113 -1.00 -22.33 12.03
N SER A 114 -2.28 -22.56 12.28
CA SER A 114 -3.37 -21.77 11.70
C SER A 114 -3.46 -20.43 12.42
N ILE A 115 -3.49 -19.35 11.64
CA ILE A 115 -3.56 -17.97 12.12
C ILE A 115 -4.94 -17.44 11.76
N SER A 116 -5.66 -16.93 12.76
CA SER A 116 -6.96 -16.29 12.59
C SER A 116 -6.95 -14.95 13.32
N LEU A 117 -7.05 -13.87 12.54
CA LEU A 117 -6.87 -12.49 12.98
C LEU A 117 -8.11 -11.68 12.62
N PRO A 118 -9.19 -11.75 13.42
CA PRO A 118 -10.20 -10.70 13.37
C PRO A 118 -9.54 -9.38 13.76
N HIS A 119 -10.06 -8.25 13.30
CA HIS A 119 -9.40 -6.97 13.56
C HIS A 119 -9.18 -6.68 15.05
N SER A 120 -10.03 -7.18 15.95
CA SER A 120 -9.86 -7.10 17.42
C SER A 120 -8.58 -7.78 17.90
N THR A 121 -8.31 -9.01 17.46
CA THR A 121 -7.10 -9.75 17.79
C THR A 121 -5.88 -9.08 17.17
N LEU A 122 -5.97 -8.64 15.91
CA LEU A 122 -4.88 -7.92 15.24
C LEU A 122 -4.49 -6.64 16.01
N ALA A 123 -5.48 -5.83 16.39
CA ALA A 123 -5.24 -4.60 17.14
C ALA A 123 -4.61 -4.86 18.52
N SER A 124 -5.08 -5.91 19.21
CA SER A 124 -4.51 -6.33 20.50
C SER A 124 -3.05 -6.74 20.38
N ILE A 125 -2.71 -7.58 19.40
CA ILE A 125 -1.33 -8.04 19.14
C ILE A 125 -0.41 -6.85 18.83
N LEU A 126 -0.90 -5.88 18.05
CA LEU A 126 -0.12 -4.71 17.64
C LEU A 126 -0.14 -3.57 18.65
N GLY A 127 -0.90 -3.70 19.74
CA GLY A 127 -1.02 -2.68 20.78
C GLY A 127 -1.64 -1.37 20.29
N VAL A 128 -2.63 -1.45 19.40
CA VAL A 128 -3.31 -0.27 18.81
C VAL A 128 -4.79 -0.23 19.16
N PRO A 129 -5.42 0.95 19.26
CA PRO A 129 -6.85 1.05 19.54
C PRO A 129 -7.73 0.47 18.43
N ARG A 130 -8.93 0.00 18.80
CA ARG A 130 -9.99 -0.49 17.89
C ARG A 130 -11.02 0.57 17.49
N THR A 131 -10.71 1.83 17.75
CA THR A 131 -11.64 2.95 17.56
C THR A 131 -11.14 3.84 16.45
N GLY A 132 -12.03 4.25 15.55
CA GLY A 132 -11.73 5.28 14.57
C GLY A 132 -12.43 5.07 13.24
N VAL A 133 -12.18 6.02 12.35
CA VAL A 133 -12.72 6.06 11.01
C VAL A 133 -12.16 4.91 10.17
N GLN A 134 -13.05 4.20 9.49
CA GLN A 134 -12.75 3.14 8.53
C GLN A 134 -13.21 3.61 7.14
N ARG A 135 -12.38 4.42 6.47
CA ARG A 135 -12.66 4.96 5.14
C ARG A 135 -11.45 4.77 4.26
N TYR A 136 -11.65 4.32 3.03
CA TYR A 136 -10.57 4.27 2.06
C TYR A 136 -11.09 4.78 0.72
N THR A 137 -10.15 5.23 -0.11
CA THR A 137 -10.39 5.65 -1.48
C THR A 137 -9.14 5.29 -2.27
N THR A 138 -9.31 5.00 -3.55
CA THR A 138 -8.19 4.77 -4.47
C THR A 138 -7.99 5.95 -5.41
N ASN A 139 -9.07 6.56 -5.89
CA ASN A 139 -9.03 7.40 -7.09
C ASN A 139 -9.67 8.79 -6.93
N SER A 140 -10.21 9.13 -5.76
CA SER A 140 -10.88 10.41 -5.51
C SER A 140 -10.64 10.92 -4.09
N TRP A 141 -10.91 12.20 -3.86
CA TRP A 141 -10.97 12.77 -2.51
C TRP A 141 -12.01 12.02 -1.65
N VAL A 142 -11.64 11.71 -0.40
CA VAL A 142 -12.55 11.05 0.54
C VAL A 142 -13.70 12.00 0.87
N GLN A 143 -14.93 11.50 0.83
CA GLN A 143 -16.08 12.21 1.37
C GLN A 143 -16.24 11.81 2.84
N PHE A 144 -15.94 12.74 3.75
CA PHE A 144 -16.03 12.53 5.19
C PHE A 144 -16.45 13.83 5.86
N GLU A 145 -17.32 13.74 6.86
CA GLU A 145 -17.82 14.91 7.59
C GLU A 145 -16.67 15.66 8.27
N GLY A 146 -16.60 16.97 8.04
CA GLY A 146 -15.52 17.83 8.54
C GLY A 146 -14.21 17.76 7.75
N TYR A 147 -14.09 16.89 6.75
CA TYR A 147 -12.93 16.87 5.85
C TYR A 147 -13.16 17.75 4.63
N ASP A 148 -12.51 18.91 4.59
CA ASP A 148 -12.37 19.74 3.40
C ASP A 148 -10.99 19.48 2.76
N PRO A 149 -10.94 18.87 1.56
CA PRO A 149 -9.69 18.63 0.86
C PRO A 149 -8.83 19.87 0.61
N LEU A 150 -9.44 21.00 0.25
CA LEU A 150 -8.70 22.22 -0.10
C LEU A 150 -8.08 22.82 1.16
N GLU A 151 -8.86 22.94 2.24
CA GLU A 151 -8.37 23.46 3.51
C GLU A 151 -7.32 22.55 4.14
N SER A 152 -7.50 21.24 4.00
CA SER A 152 -6.51 20.24 4.38
C SER A 152 -5.18 20.42 3.67
N ILE A 153 -5.17 20.67 2.35
CA ILE A 153 -3.94 20.94 1.60
C ILE A 153 -3.27 22.23 2.09
N ARG A 154 -4.04 23.29 2.35
CA ARG A 154 -3.51 24.55 2.90
C ARG A 154 -2.81 24.33 4.23
N GLN A 155 -3.42 23.57 5.14
CA GLN A 155 -2.84 23.17 6.42
C GLN A 155 -1.54 22.37 6.21
N MET A 156 -1.55 21.34 5.36
CA MET A 156 -0.40 20.48 5.11
C MET A 156 0.81 21.21 4.52
N CYS A 157 0.54 22.15 3.61
CA CYS A 157 1.56 22.98 2.96
C CYS A 157 1.93 24.23 3.78
N GLY A 158 1.19 24.56 4.83
CA GLY A 158 1.36 25.81 5.58
C GLY A 158 1.14 27.04 4.70
N ASN A 159 0.28 26.93 3.67
CA ASN A 159 0.06 27.98 2.68
C ASN A 159 -1.45 28.23 2.50
N PRO A 160 -2.02 29.29 3.11
CA PRO A 160 -3.45 29.59 3.01
C PRO A 160 -3.87 30.09 1.62
N ASN A 161 -2.92 30.48 0.77
CA ASN A 161 -3.19 31.09 -0.53
C ASN A 161 -3.45 30.07 -1.65
N ILE A 162 -3.40 28.76 -1.37
CA ILE A 162 -3.73 27.72 -2.35
C ILE A 162 -5.21 27.83 -2.71
N GLN A 163 -5.52 28.08 -3.98
CA GLN A 163 -6.90 28.21 -4.47
C GLN A 163 -7.40 26.96 -5.20
N GLU A 164 -6.49 26.23 -5.85
CA GLU A 164 -6.85 25.08 -6.67
C GLU A 164 -6.76 23.77 -5.89
N LEU A 165 -7.81 22.95 -6.01
CA LEU A 165 -7.83 21.62 -5.44
C LEU A 165 -6.98 20.66 -6.29
N SER A 166 -5.74 20.45 -5.87
CA SER A 166 -4.82 19.48 -6.49
C SER A 166 -3.95 18.81 -5.44
N ARG A 167 -3.42 17.61 -5.76
CA ARG A 167 -2.55 16.90 -4.81
C ARG A 167 -1.22 17.64 -4.70
N PRO A 168 -0.78 18.03 -3.48
CA PRO A 168 0.45 18.76 -3.31
C PRO A 168 1.65 17.87 -3.62
N LYS A 169 2.73 18.47 -4.14
CA LYS A 169 4.01 17.75 -4.23
C LYS A 169 4.57 17.62 -2.81
N ILE A 170 5.31 16.56 -2.55
CA ILE A 170 5.94 16.34 -1.24
C ILE A 170 6.91 17.45 -0.85
N ALA A 171 7.49 18.14 -1.82
CA ALA A 171 8.33 19.30 -1.58
C ALA A 171 7.54 20.49 -1.00
N ASP A 172 6.23 20.58 -1.26
CA ASP A 172 5.38 21.70 -0.84
C ASP A 172 4.83 21.52 0.58
N LEU A 173 4.92 20.29 1.12
CA LEU A 173 4.53 19.98 2.49
C LEU A 173 5.47 20.65 3.51
N THR A 174 4.88 21.11 4.62
CA THR A 174 5.64 21.50 5.83
C THR A 174 6.50 20.33 6.31
N LEU A 175 7.55 20.61 7.09
CA LEU A 175 8.43 19.58 7.63
C LEU A 175 7.64 18.48 8.36
N GLU A 176 6.74 18.86 9.26
CA GLU A 176 5.92 17.93 10.03
C GLU A 176 4.99 17.11 9.14
N SER A 177 4.27 17.75 8.21
CA SER A 177 3.37 17.06 7.28
C SER A 177 4.12 16.08 6.39
N ARG A 178 5.33 16.45 5.96
CA ARG A 178 6.19 15.58 5.16
C ARG A 178 6.70 14.38 5.96
N LEU A 179 7.05 14.57 7.23
CA LEU A 179 7.45 13.48 8.12
C LEU A 179 6.31 12.51 8.38
N ILE A 180 5.11 13.04 8.65
CA ILE A 180 3.90 12.22 8.85
C ILE A 180 3.57 11.46 7.57
N HIS A 181 3.60 12.11 6.39
CA HIS A 181 3.43 11.42 5.10
C HIS A 181 4.46 10.30 4.92
N HIS A 182 5.72 10.55 5.24
CA HIS A 182 6.77 9.53 5.16
C HIS A 182 6.46 8.34 6.09
N ILE A 183 5.97 8.61 7.30
CA ILE A 183 5.52 7.57 8.25
C ILE A 183 4.34 6.79 7.67
N ILE A 184 3.37 7.47 7.05
CA ILE A 184 2.24 6.81 6.38
C ILE A 184 2.76 5.87 5.31
N ALA A 185 3.63 6.33 4.41
CA ALA A 185 4.10 5.53 3.28
C ALA A 185 5.05 4.38 3.65
N HIS A 186 5.67 4.40 4.84
CA HIS A 186 6.57 3.35 5.32
C HIS A 186 5.92 2.40 6.33
N ASN A 187 4.94 2.86 7.12
CA ASN A 187 4.43 2.11 8.28
C ASN A 187 2.93 1.88 8.26
N ILE A 188 2.14 2.87 7.82
CA ILE A 188 0.66 2.77 7.85
C ILE A 188 0.12 2.15 6.57
N LEU A 189 0.65 2.55 5.42
CA LEU A 189 0.41 1.99 4.09
C LEU A 189 1.76 1.70 3.41
N PRO A 190 2.55 0.74 3.93
CA PRO A 190 3.90 0.47 3.44
C PRO A 190 3.87 0.10 1.97
N ARG A 191 4.63 0.82 1.14
CA ARG A 191 4.74 0.56 -0.30
C ARG A 191 6.20 0.42 -0.73
N SER A 192 6.41 -0.26 -1.85
CA SER A 192 7.70 -0.28 -2.56
C SER A 192 7.69 0.72 -3.72
N GLY A 193 8.83 1.36 -3.98
CA GLY A 193 9.00 2.27 -5.11
C GLY A 193 9.06 3.73 -4.69
N SER A 194 8.42 4.61 -5.44
CA SER A 194 8.50 6.05 -5.18
C SER A 194 7.72 6.43 -3.92
N TYR A 195 8.41 7.12 -3.02
CA TYR A 195 7.84 7.81 -1.87
C TYR A 195 7.54 9.28 -2.16
N GLU A 196 7.69 9.73 -3.41
CA GLU A 196 7.46 11.12 -3.83
C GLU A 196 5.99 11.43 -4.14
N TYR A 197 5.15 10.40 -4.19
CA TYR A 197 3.74 10.49 -4.56
C TYR A 197 2.82 10.54 -3.33
N THR A 198 1.92 11.51 -3.31
CA THR A 198 0.82 11.64 -2.34
C THR A 198 -0.46 11.04 -2.93
N SER A 199 -0.91 9.89 -2.41
CA SER A 199 -2.21 9.34 -2.80
C SER A 199 -3.36 10.12 -2.13
N TYR A 200 -4.59 10.03 -2.66
CA TYR A 200 -5.75 10.63 -1.99
C TYR A 200 -5.97 10.06 -0.58
N LEU A 201 -5.67 8.77 -0.40
CA LEU A 201 -5.74 8.13 0.91
C LEU A 201 -4.62 8.61 1.84
N ASP A 202 -3.43 8.88 1.31
CA ASP A 202 -2.31 9.42 2.10
C ASP A 202 -2.68 10.78 2.68
N LEU A 203 -3.29 11.64 1.85
CA LEU A 203 -3.71 12.98 2.24
C LEU A 203 -4.84 12.92 3.27
N PHE A 204 -5.81 12.01 3.09
CA PHE A 204 -6.86 11.82 4.08
C PHE A 204 -6.32 11.34 5.44
N ILE A 205 -5.43 10.33 5.44
CA ILE A 205 -4.81 9.83 6.68
C ILE A 205 -3.94 10.91 7.33
N LEU A 206 -3.18 11.67 6.54
CA LEU A 206 -2.38 12.78 7.01
C LEU A 206 -3.25 13.85 7.68
N TRP A 207 -4.38 14.23 7.06
CA TRP A 207 -5.35 15.14 7.65
C TRP A 207 -5.91 14.62 8.97
N CYS A 208 -6.29 13.33 9.04
CA CYS A 208 -6.79 12.73 10.27
C CYS A 208 -5.74 12.78 11.39
N ILE A 209 -4.46 12.54 11.08
CA ILE A 209 -3.37 12.61 12.06
C ILE A 209 -3.18 14.05 12.55
N LEU A 210 -3.09 15.02 11.64
CA LEU A 210 -2.94 16.45 11.97
C LEU A 210 -4.10 16.97 12.84
N ASN A 211 -5.33 16.54 12.54
CA ASN A 211 -6.54 16.98 13.23
C ASN A 211 -6.99 16.03 14.35
N LYS A 212 -6.14 15.07 14.74
CA LYS A 212 -6.37 14.11 15.83
C LYS A 212 -7.69 13.31 15.67
N VAL A 213 -8.16 13.14 14.44
CA VAL A 213 -9.29 12.26 14.10
C VAL A 213 -8.82 10.82 14.17
N LYS A 214 -9.43 10.02 15.05
CA LYS A 214 -9.04 8.63 15.29
C LYS A 214 -9.22 7.77 14.05
N LEU A 215 -8.23 6.95 13.73
CA LEU A 215 -8.26 5.98 12.63
C LEU A 215 -8.13 4.54 13.17
N ASP A 216 -8.91 3.61 12.62
CA ASP A 216 -8.78 2.18 12.95
C ASP A 216 -7.62 1.56 12.18
N LEU A 217 -6.42 1.54 12.79
CA LEU A 217 -5.21 1.05 12.13
C LEU A 217 -5.30 -0.44 11.77
N ALA A 218 -5.98 -1.27 12.56
CA ALA A 218 -6.13 -2.69 12.24
C ALA A 218 -6.95 -2.91 10.95
N PHE A 219 -7.98 -2.07 10.74
CA PHE A 219 -8.72 -2.04 9.47
C PHE A 219 -7.81 -1.67 8.29
N TYR A 220 -7.04 -0.59 8.40
CA TYR A 220 -6.12 -0.17 7.32
C TYR A 220 -5.04 -1.22 7.04
N ILE A 221 -4.53 -1.89 8.06
CA ILE A 221 -3.56 -2.98 7.88
C ILE A 221 -4.18 -4.11 7.07
N GLY A 222 -5.35 -4.63 7.47
CA GLY A 222 -6.02 -5.72 6.76
C GLY A 222 -6.35 -5.37 5.31
N TRP A 223 -6.97 -4.21 5.10
CA TRP A 223 -7.30 -3.70 3.76
C TRP A 223 -6.06 -3.51 2.87
N HIS A 224 -4.97 -2.95 3.43
CA HIS A 224 -3.74 -2.73 2.67
C HIS A 224 -2.99 -4.02 2.37
N MET A 225 -3.01 -5.01 3.30
CA MET A 225 -2.48 -6.35 3.04
C MET A 225 -3.19 -7.01 1.86
N GLU A 226 -4.52 -6.98 1.84
CA GLU A 226 -5.34 -7.51 0.74
C GLU A 226 -5.04 -6.79 -0.58
N THR A 227 -5.02 -5.45 -0.55
CA THR A 227 -4.74 -4.63 -1.73
C THR A 227 -3.35 -4.94 -2.30
N CYS A 228 -2.35 -5.10 -1.44
CA CYS A 228 -0.99 -5.39 -1.86
C CYS A 228 -0.85 -6.81 -2.39
N VAL A 229 -1.39 -7.83 -1.71
CA VAL A 229 -1.23 -9.23 -2.14
C VAL A 229 -1.89 -9.47 -3.50
N ASN A 230 -3.02 -8.82 -3.78
CA ASN A 230 -3.73 -8.95 -5.06
C ASN A 230 -3.04 -8.20 -6.22
N LYS A 231 -2.08 -7.32 -5.93
CA LYS A 231 -1.29 -6.64 -6.97
C LYS A 231 -0.18 -7.55 -7.50
N LYS A 232 -0.22 -7.86 -8.79
CA LYS A 232 0.84 -8.61 -9.48
C LYS A 232 2.20 -7.93 -9.28
N ASN A 233 3.19 -8.68 -8.82
CA ASN A 233 4.54 -8.21 -8.50
C ASN A 233 4.60 -7.06 -7.47
N GLY A 234 3.54 -6.82 -6.70
CA GLY A 234 3.56 -5.81 -5.62
C GLY A 234 4.54 -6.20 -4.51
N ALA A 235 4.93 -5.27 -3.65
CA ALA A 235 5.61 -5.66 -2.42
C ALA A 235 4.63 -6.25 -1.40
N LEU A 236 5.17 -6.98 -0.43
CA LEU A 236 4.45 -7.58 0.69
C LEU A 236 4.70 -6.72 1.93
N PRO A 237 3.70 -5.96 2.43
CA PRO A 237 3.91 -5.01 3.51
C PRO A 237 4.09 -5.70 4.89
N TYR A 238 4.41 -4.89 5.90
CA TYR A 238 4.34 -5.27 7.33
C TYR A 238 5.24 -6.42 7.80
N GLY A 239 6.43 -6.58 7.23
CA GLY A 239 7.32 -7.70 7.60
C GLY A 239 7.68 -7.75 9.10
N LEU A 240 7.81 -6.60 9.74
CA LEU A 240 8.01 -6.49 11.19
C LEU A 240 6.79 -6.98 11.99
N GLN A 241 5.62 -6.44 11.68
CA GLN A 241 4.38 -6.73 12.39
C GLN A 241 3.94 -8.18 12.19
N ILE A 242 4.16 -8.75 11.00
CA ILE A 242 3.90 -10.17 10.76
C ILE A 242 4.77 -11.02 11.66
N THR A 243 6.03 -10.67 11.91
CA THR A 243 6.84 -11.41 12.89
C THR A 243 6.24 -11.34 14.30
N THR A 244 5.75 -10.18 14.73
CA THR A 244 5.03 -10.04 16.02
C THR A 244 3.80 -10.94 16.08
N ILE A 245 3.03 -11.03 14.99
CA ILE A 245 1.90 -11.94 14.85
C ILE A 245 2.36 -13.40 14.97
N LEU A 246 3.40 -13.80 14.25
CA LEU A 246 3.90 -15.19 14.28
C LEU A 246 4.33 -15.61 15.70
N ASN A 247 5.00 -14.71 16.44
CA ASN A 247 5.34 -14.94 17.85
C ASN A 247 4.09 -15.17 18.71
N HIS A 248 3.04 -14.34 18.53
CA HIS A 248 1.79 -14.49 19.29
C HIS A 248 1.14 -15.86 19.07
N PHE A 249 1.18 -16.39 17.85
CA PHE A 249 0.63 -17.72 17.53
C PHE A 249 1.59 -18.88 17.85
N GLY A 250 2.75 -18.60 18.46
CA GLY A 250 3.73 -19.63 18.84
C GLY A 250 4.32 -20.36 17.63
N VAL A 251 4.52 -19.65 16.52
CA VAL A 251 5.25 -20.16 15.36
C VAL A 251 6.73 -20.23 15.70
N ASP A 252 7.34 -21.39 15.47
CA ASP A 252 8.77 -21.58 15.70
C ASP A 252 9.60 -20.79 14.65
N LEU A 253 10.31 -19.77 15.12
CA LEU A 253 11.17 -18.92 14.29
C LEU A 253 12.64 -19.42 14.24
N SER A 254 12.96 -20.50 14.96
CA SER A 254 14.32 -21.04 14.99
C SER A 254 14.73 -21.66 13.65
N GLY A 255 16.03 -21.58 13.35
CA GLY A 255 16.61 -22.16 12.12
C GLY A 255 16.32 -21.38 10.83
N GLU A 256 15.57 -20.27 10.89
CA GLU A 256 15.28 -19.43 9.73
C GLU A 256 16.53 -18.72 9.20
N LYS A 257 16.79 -18.86 7.89
CA LYS A 257 17.99 -18.34 7.23
C LYS A 257 17.82 -16.91 6.74
N GLU A 258 16.71 -16.61 6.07
CA GLU A 258 16.46 -15.27 5.52
C GLU A 258 15.86 -14.36 6.58
N THR A 259 16.75 -13.71 7.32
CA THR A 259 16.36 -12.74 8.35
C THR A 259 17.00 -11.38 8.13
N ARG A 260 16.32 -10.33 8.60
CA ARG A 260 16.84 -8.95 8.59
C ARG A 260 16.67 -8.36 9.98
N ASP A 261 17.79 -8.00 10.60
CA ASP A 261 17.80 -7.24 11.85
C ASP A 261 17.56 -5.75 11.59
N VAL A 262 17.14 -5.05 12.64
CA VAL A 262 16.98 -3.59 12.61
C VAL A 262 18.35 -2.93 12.42
N SER A 263 18.44 -2.02 11.45
CA SER A 263 19.61 -1.19 11.19
C SER A 263 19.35 0.28 11.56
N HIS A 264 20.42 1.06 11.71
CA HIS A 264 20.33 2.52 11.92
C HIS A 264 19.57 3.24 10.80
N LYS A 265 19.58 2.70 9.57
CA LYS A 265 18.86 3.27 8.41
C LYS A 265 17.33 3.10 8.50
N ASP A 266 16.89 2.12 9.28
CA ASP A 266 15.47 1.85 9.50
C ASP A 266 14.87 2.80 10.54
N VAL A 267 15.70 3.41 11.38
CA VAL A 267 15.27 4.36 12.40
C VAL A 267 15.21 5.76 11.81
N TYR A 268 14.16 6.51 12.12
CA TYR A 268 14.11 7.94 11.80
C TYR A 268 15.20 8.68 12.55
N GLY A 269 15.87 9.59 11.84
CA GLY A 269 17.05 10.27 12.32
C GLY A 269 17.64 11.16 11.23
N GLU A 270 18.85 11.68 11.46
CA GLU A 270 19.54 12.60 10.57
C GLU A 270 19.63 12.09 9.13
N THR A 271 19.92 10.80 8.93
CA THR A 271 19.98 10.20 7.58
C THR A 271 18.66 10.34 6.84
N THR A 272 17.53 10.15 7.54
CA THR A 272 16.19 10.29 6.95
C THR A 272 15.91 11.75 6.60
N MET A 273 16.26 12.68 7.49
CA MET A 273 16.12 14.12 7.26
C MET A 273 16.90 14.58 6.02
N ARG A 274 18.15 14.13 5.88
CA ARG A 274 18.99 14.42 4.72
C ARG A 274 18.43 13.82 3.42
N GLN A 275 17.89 12.60 3.46
CA GLN A 275 17.18 11.99 2.32
C GLN A 275 15.95 12.80 1.91
N MET A 276 15.28 13.42 2.87
CA MET A 276 14.17 14.35 2.63
C MET A 276 14.64 15.75 2.21
N ARG A 277 15.94 15.96 1.95
CA ARG A 277 16.54 17.24 1.57
C ARG A 277 16.40 18.33 2.65
N TYR A 278 16.52 17.93 3.91
CA TYR A 278 16.68 18.87 5.03
C TYR A 278 18.14 18.87 5.53
N GLU A 279 18.57 20.02 6.03
CA GLU A 279 19.86 20.21 6.70
C GLU A 279 19.64 20.81 8.08
N PHE A 280 20.50 20.47 9.02
CA PHE A 280 20.43 20.97 10.38
C PHE A 280 21.28 22.24 10.50
N LYS A 281 20.65 23.38 10.83
CA LYS A 281 21.25 24.71 10.97
C LYS A 281 20.58 25.42 12.15
N ASP A 282 21.37 26.12 12.96
CA ASP A 282 20.88 26.95 14.07
C ASP A 282 19.88 26.21 14.98
N ASP A 283 20.22 24.98 15.36
CA ASP A 283 19.38 24.07 16.18
C ASP A 283 18.02 23.70 15.56
N THR A 284 17.88 23.83 14.23
CA THR A 284 16.63 23.54 13.50
C THR A 284 16.87 22.85 12.17
N TRP A 285 15.88 22.06 11.72
CA TRP A 285 15.89 21.44 10.39
C TRP A 285 15.30 22.39 9.34
N VAL A 286 16.12 22.82 8.38
CA VAL A 286 15.72 23.70 7.28
C VAL A 286 15.79 22.98 5.94
N LYS A 287 14.89 23.35 5.02
CA LYS A 287 14.81 22.73 3.69
C LYS A 287 15.99 23.20 2.82
N LYS A 288 16.73 22.25 2.25
CA LYS A 288 17.83 22.53 1.32
C LYS A 288 17.26 23.13 0.03
N ASN A 289 17.76 24.30 -0.37
CA ASN A 289 17.37 25.08 -1.56
C ASN A 289 15.96 25.71 -1.52
N ALA A 290 15.51 26.21 -0.37
CA ALA A 290 14.44 27.21 -0.39
C ALA A 290 15.01 28.53 -0.93
N PRO A 291 14.43 29.17 -1.98
CA PRO A 291 14.73 30.57 -2.23
C PRO A 291 14.34 31.34 -0.97
N VAL A 292 15.32 32.02 -0.38
CA VAL A 292 15.08 32.93 0.74
C VAL A 292 14.12 33.99 0.21
N MET A 293 12.84 33.95 0.63
CA MET A 293 12.04 35.16 0.57
C MET A 293 12.60 36.04 1.68
N GLU A 294 13.54 36.91 1.32
CA GLU A 294 13.85 38.07 2.15
C GLU A 294 12.53 38.82 2.35
N GLN A 295 12.09 38.90 3.60
CA GLN A 295 11.14 39.91 4.00
C GLN A 295 11.83 41.25 3.75
N VAL A 296 11.49 41.91 2.64
CA VAL A 296 11.92 43.28 2.39
C VAL A 296 11.21 44.15 3.44
N GLY A 297 11.96 44.54 4.47
CA GLY A 297 11.59 45.63 5.34
C GLY A 297 11.75 46.94 4.59
N GLU A 298 10.71 47.77 4.60
CA GLU A 298 10.77 49.17 4.22
C GLU A 298 11.72 49.93 5.17
N GLU A 299 12.62 50.73 4.58
CA GLU A 299 12.96 52.13 4.92
C GLU A 299 14.44 52.45 4.61
N ALA A 300 14.68 53.32 3.62
CA ALA A 300 15.45 54.56 3.75
C ALA A 300 15.76 55.19 2.38
N GLN A 301 15.74 56.52 2.37
CA GLN A 301 15.66 57.45 1.26
C GLN A 301 17.01 57.85 0.62
N MET A 302 16.90 58.22 -0.66
CA MET A 302 17.41 59.42 -1.36
C MET A 302 18.91 59.67 -1.64
N ASP A 303 19.03 60.22 -2.86
CA ASP A 303 20.03 61.06 -3.53
C ASP A 303 21.34 60.45 -4.03
N GLU A 304 21.93 60.87 -5.15
CA GLU A 304 21.57 61.53 -6.43
C GLU A 304 22.96 61.72 -7.07
N ALA A 305 23.14 61.43 -8.35
CA ALA A 305 23.99 62.20 -9.29
C ALA A 305 24.32 61.42 -10.57
N GLU A 306 24.09 62.13 -11.66
CA GLU A 306 24.06 61.75 -13.06
C GLU A 306 25.45 61.51 -13.68
N ALA A 307 25.47 60.75 -14.77
CA ALA A 307 26.17 61.13 -16.00
C ALA A 307 25.65 60.30 -17.20
N GLU A 308 24.65 60.87 -17.86
CA GLU A 308 24.45 60.95 -19.31
C GLU A 308 25.38 60.12 -20.23
N ALA A 309 24.79 59.28 -21.09
CA ALA A 309 25.06 59.33 -22.53
C ALA A 309 23.95 58.61 -23.31
N ALA A 310 23.24 59.42 -24.09
CA ALA A 310 22.13 59.14 -24.98
C ALA A 310 22.31 57.98 -25.99
N GLY A 311 21.18 57.44 -26.47
CA GLY A 311 21.03 57.23 -27.91
C GLY A 311 20.27 55.99 -28.37
N ASN A 312 18.96 56.16 -28.56
CA ASN A 312 18.12 55.59 -29.63
C ASN A 312 17.62 54.13 -29.60
N GLU A 313 16.31 54.06 -29.33
CA GLU A 313 15.22 53.39 -30.07
C GLU A 313 15.53 52.37 -31.19
N GLU A 314 14.95 51.18 -30.97
CA GLU A 314 14.46 50.10 -31.86
C GLU A 314 14.19 50.42 -33.36
N PRO A 315 14.26 49.42 -34.29
CA PRO A 315 13.31 48.28 -34.30
C PRO A 315 13.80 46.92 -34.85
N MET A 316 12.93 45.91 -34.63
CA MET A 316 12.89 44.54 -35.17
C MET A 316 13.37 44.35 -36.61
N GLN A 317 14.04 43.21 -36.89
CA GLN A 317 13.83 42.45 -38.13
C GLN A 317 14.30 40.98 -38.05
N GLU A 318 13.63 40.18 -38.88
CA GLU A 318 13.56 38.71 -38.99
C GLU A 318 14.81 38.01 -39.58
N ASP A 319 14.82 36.69 -39.37
CA ASP A 319 15.33 35.62 -40.22
C ASP A 319 16.81 35.61 -40.66
N GLN A 320 17.61 34.75 -40.00
CA GLN A 320 18.65 33.95 -40.67
C GLN A 320 18.77 32.55 -40.06
N GLU A 321 18.58 31.52 -40.89
CA GLU A 321 18.96 30.13 -40.62
C GLU A 321 20.47 29.99 -40.38
N PRO A 322 20.93 29.11 -39.46
CA PRO A 322 22.30 28.64 -39.44
C PRO A 322 22.49 27.32 -40.25
N PRO A 323 23.70 27.11 -40.80
CA PRO A 323 23.99 26.07 -41.78
C PRO A 323 24.15 24.68 -41.17
N SER A 324 23.98 23.68 -42.04
CA SER A 324 24.04 22.24 -41.77
C SER A 324 25.47 21.70 -41.57
N ALA A 325 25.66 20.86 -40.55
CA ALA A 325 26.70 19.83 -40.43
C ALA A 325 26.30 18.78 -39.35
N PRO A 326 26.96 17.61 -39.28
CA PRO A 326 26.56 16.35 -39.88
C PRO A 326 25.75 15.41 -38.94
N SER A 327 25.02 14.50 -39.59
CA SER A 327 24.15 13.46 -39.05
C SER A 327 24.77 12.60 -37.95
N SER A 328 24.19 12.67 -36.75
CA SER A 328 24.23 11.62 -35.72
C SER A 328 23.02 11.74 -34.79
N SER A 329 21.79 11.76 -35.32
CA SER A 329 20.58 11.83 -34.48
C SER A 329 19.46 10.85 -34.87
N SER A 330 19.59 10.06 -35.94
CA SER A 330 18.51 9.17 -36.38
C SER A 330 18.28 7.96 -35.47
N ARG A 331 19.30 7.49 -34.72
CA ARG A 331 19.16 6.35 -33.81
C ARG A 331 18.37 6.68 -32.53
N VAL A 332 18.56 7.86 -31.97
CA VAL A 332 17.90 8.28 -30.72
C VAL A 332 16.40 8.54 -30.94
N ASN A 333 16.03 9.00 -32.13
CA ASN A 333 14.62 9.20 -32.48
C ASN A 333 13.89 7.87 -32.67
N GLU A 334 14.48 6.89 -33.37
CA GLU A 334 13.86 5.57 -33.58
C GLU A 334 13.60 4.84 -32.25
N ASP A 335 14.57 4.85 -31.33
CA ASP A 335 14.43 4.25 -29.99
C ASP A 335 13.33 4.94 -29.15
N ASN A 336 13.18 6.26 -29.28
CA ASN A 336 12.10 7.01 -28.63
C ASN A 336 10.73 6.68 -29.24
N PHE A 337 10.62 6.52 -30.57
CA PHE A 337 9.37 6.12 -31.23
C PHE A 337 8.97 4.68 -30.85
N GLN A 338 9.92 3.74 -30.82
CA GLN A 338 9.67 2.37 -30.38
C GLN A 338 9.24 2.31 -28.90
N LEU A 339 9.82 3.16 -28.04
CA LEU A 339 9.41 3.28 -26.64
C LEU A 339 7.98 3.85 -26.51
N VAL A 340 7.61 4.83 -27.33
CA VAL A 340 6.27 5.40 -27.35
C VAL A 340 5.24 4.39 -27.85
N LEU A 341 5.55 3.61 -28.90
CA LEU A 341 4.70 2.52 -29.39
C LEU A 341 4.52 1.43 -28.34
N GLY A 342 5.59 1.01 -27.66
CA GLY A 342 5.50 0.05 -26.55
C GLY A 342 4.65 0.55 -25.38
N ARG A 343 4.65 1.86 -25.10
CA ARG A 343 3.76 2.46 -24.10
C ARG A 343 2.29 2.48 -24.55
N LEU A 344 2.04 2.70 -25.84
CA LEU A 344 0.68 2.64 -26.41
C LEU A 344 0.12 1.22 -26.40
N ASP A 345 0.92 0.19 -26.69
CA ASP A 345 0.49 -1.22 -26.60
C ASP A 345 0.21 -1.64 -25.15
N SER A 346 1.04 -1.16 -24.21
CA SER A 346 0.81 -1.38 -22.79
C SER A 346 -0.48 -0.69 -22.31
N LEU A 347 -0.77 0.52 -22.80
CA LEU A 347 -2.01 1.23 -22.53
C LEU A 347 -3.23 0.51 -23.11
N ALA A 348 -3.13 0.02 -24.36
CA ALA A 348 -4.20 -0.75 -25.01
C ALA A 348 -4.50 -2.04 -24.23
N THR A 349 -3.46 -2.74 -23.77
CA THR A 349 -3.60 -3.93 -22.92
C THR A 349 -4.24 -3.59 -21.57
N SER A 350 -3.82 -2.49 -20.94
CA SER A 350 -4.43 -2.00 -19.69
C SER A 350 -5.90 -1.67 -19.87
N MET A 351 -6.27 -1.04 -20.99
CA MET A 351 -7.65 -0.70 -21.31
C MET A 351 -8.51 -1.95 -21.55
N GLY A 352 -7.96 -2.96 -22.23
CA GLY A 352 -8.61 -4.27 -22.37
C GLY A 352 -8.89 -4.93 -21.01
N ASN A 353 -7.91 -4.94 -20.12
CA ASN A 353 -8.07 -5.49 -18.77
C ASN A 353 -9.12 -4.73 -17.94
N ILE A 354 -9.17 -3.39 -18.05
CA ILE A 354 -10.20 -2.56 -17.42
C ILE A 354 -11.58 -2.93 -17.95
N GLN A 355 -11.72 -3.09 -19.27
CA GLN A 355 -12.99 -3.47 -19.90
C GLN A 355 -13.48 -4.83 -19.40
N THR A 356 -12.58 -5.82 -19.30
CA THR A 356 -12.91 -7.13 -18.73
C THR A 356 -13.31 -7.03 -17.25
N SER A 357 -12.60 -6.22 -16.46
CA SER A 357 -12.94 -6.01 -15.05
C SER A 357 -14.32 -5.35 -14.89
N ILE A 358 -14.66 -4.37 -15.74
CA ILE A 358 -15.98 -3.73 -15.77
C ILE A 358 -17.06 -4.76 -16.12
N GLY A 359 -16.82 -5.61 -17.12
CA GLY A 359 -17.74 -6.68 -17.49
C GLY A 359 -18.01 -7.64 -16.32
N ASN A 360 -16.96 -8.08 -15.63
CA ASN A 360 -17.09 -8.98 -14.47
C ASN A 360 -17.86 -8.31 -13.31
N MET A 361 -17.61 -7.03 -13.05
CA MET A 361 -18.35 -6.27 -12.03
C MET A 361 -19.83 -6.14 -12.40
N GLN A 362 -20.15 -5.85 -13.66
CA GLN A 362 -21.53 -5.78 -14.12
C GLN A 362 -22.26 -7.10 -13.91
N THR A 363 -21.65 -8.23 -14.29
CA THR A 363 -22.21 -9.57 -14.04
C THR A 363 -22.41 -9.84 -12.54
N SER A 364 -21.47 -9.42 -11.69
CA SER A 364 -21.61 -9.56 -10.23
C SER A 364 -22.76 -8.73 -9.68
N ILE A 365 -22.96 -7.52 -10.19
CA ILE A 365 -24.08 -6.63 -9.80
C ILE A 365 -25.41 -7.24 -10.24
N ASP A 366 -25.51 -7.76 -11.46
CA ASP A 366 -26.73 -8.37 -11.97
C ASP A 366 -27.11 -9.63 -11.18
N ASN A 367 -26.12 -10.45 -10.82
CA ASN A 367 -26.31 -11.61 -9.96
C ASN A 367 -26.79 -11.21 -8.55
N PHE A 368 -26.20 -10.18 -7.96
CA PHE A 368 -26.62 -9.68 -6.65
C PHE A 368 -28.04 -9.10 -6.70
N SER A 369 -28.36 -8.31 -7.72
CA SER A 369 -29.69 -7.75 -7.95
C SER A 369 -30.74 -8.86 -8.08
N THR A 370 -30.43 -9.91 -8.84
CA THR A 370 -31.30 -11.09 -8.98
C THR A 370 -31.51 -11.81 -7.64
N MET A 371 -30.44 -12.00 -6.86
CA MET A 371 -30.52 -12.62 -5.53
C MET A 371 -31.39 -11.82 -4.56
N VAL A 372 -31.20 -10.50 -4.53
CA VAL A 372 -31.96 -9.58 -3.67
C VAL A 372 -33.44 -9.59 -4.06
N THR A 373 -33.73 -9.47 -5.35
CA THR A 373 -35.11 -9.50 -5.88
C THR A 373 -35.80 -10.80 -5.50
N LYS A 374 -35.12 -11.94 -5.69
CA LYS A 374 -35.67 -13.25 -5.30
C LYS A 374 -35.98 -13.33 -3.80
N ARG A 375 -35.09 -12.81 -2.93
CA ARG A 375 -35.35 -12.78 -1.49
C ARG A 375 -36.57 -11.95 -1.13
N PHE A 376 -36.72 -10.77 -1.74
CA PHE A 376 -37.89 -9.93 -1.50
C PHE A 376 -39.18 -10.63 -1.95
N SER A 377 -39.20 -11.26 -3.13
CA SER A 377 -40.37 -12.04 -3.56
C SER A 377 -40.73 -13.17 -2.60
N THR A 378 -39.73 -13.88 -2.05
CA THR A 378 -39.98 -14.90 -1.03
C THR A 378 -40.56 -14.31 0.26
N TYR A 379 -40.09 -13.12 0.69
CA TYR A 379 -40.69 -12.46 1.85
C TYR A 379 -42.12 -12.01 1.59
N ASP A 380 -42.42 -11.46 0.41
CA ASP A 380 -43.78 -11.07 0.03
C ASP A 380 -44.74 -12.27 0.06
N GLU A 381 -44.31 -13.44 -0.44
CA GLU A 381 -45.09 -14.69 -0.35
C GLU A 381 -45.34 -15.13 1.10
N HIS A 382 -44.31 -15.03 1.97
CA HIS A 382 -44.46 -15.36 3.39
C HIS A 382 -45.41 -14.40 4.12
N PHE A 383 -45.34 -13.10 3.82
CA PHE A 383 -46.24 -12.11 4.40
C PHE A 383 -47.69 -12.35 3.97
N ALA A 384 -47.92 -12.62 2.68
CA ALA A 384 -49.25 -12.97 2.18
C ALA A 384 -49.82 -14.22 2.88
N THR A 385 -48.98 -15.26 3.05
CA THR A 385 -49.38 -16.49 3.76
C THR A 385 -49.73 -16.23 5.23
N LEU A 386 -48.95 -15.37 5.89
CA LEU A 386 -49.18 -14.99 7.28
C LEU A 386 -50.48 -14.21 7.45
N GLU A 387 -50.77 -13.29 6.53
CA GLU A 387 -52.00 -12.51 6.49
C GLU A 387 -53.23 -13.43 6.37
N THR A 388 -53.21 -14.38 5.41
CA THR A 388 -54.28 -15.39 5.27
C THR A 388 -54.44 -16.24 6.53
N SER A 389 -53.33 -16.70 7.14
CA SER A 389 -53.40 -17.48 8.38
C SER A 389 -53.99 -16.68 9.54
N MET A 390 -53.73 -15.37 9.60
CA MET A 390 -54.24 -14.50 10.65
C MET A 390 -55.74 -14.24 10.48
N GLU A 391 -56.21 -14.08 9.24
CA GLU A 391 -57.64 -14.02 8.91
C GLU A 391 -58.38 -15.31 9.29
N GLU A 392 -57.84 -16.48 8.94
CA GLU A 392 -58.43 -17.77 9.32
C GLU A 392 -58.53 -17.96 10.83
N ILE A 393 -57.50 -17.54 11.58
CA ILE A 393 -57.52 -17.59 13.05
C ILE A 393 -58.59 -16.66 13.60
N ASN A 394 -58.70 -15.45 13.05
CA ASN A 394 -59.68 -14.46 13.48
C ASN A 394 -61.12 -14.95 13.23
N GLU A 395 -61.39 -15.54 12.05
CA GLU A 395 -62.70 -16.15 11.76
C GLU A 395 -63.03 -17.31 12.71
N ARG A 396 -62.05 -18.15 13.06
CA ARG A 396 -62.25 -19.25 14.02
C ARG A 396 -62.58 -18.73 15.42
N LEU A 397 -61.93 -17.64 15.86
CA LEU A 397 -62.21 -17.01 17.16
C LEU A 397 -63.63 -16.44 17.20
N ILE A 398 -64.02 -15.71 16.15
CA ILE A 398 -65.39 -15.17 16.00
C ILE A 398 -66.44 -16.30 16.04
N ASN A 399 -66.21 -17.41 15.32
CA ASN A 399 -67.13 -18.54 15.28
C ASN A 399 -67.20 -19.32 16.59
N GLN A 400 -66.20 -19.20 17.47
CA GLN A 400 -66.18 -19.81 18.81
C GLN A 400 -66.74 -18.90 19.91
N GLY A 401 -67.14 -17.66 19.59
CA GLY A 401 -67.74 -16.72 20.53
C GLY A 401 -66.77 -16.18 21.59
N ILE A 402 -65.46 -16.14 21.27
CA ILE A 402 -64.40 -15.55 22.09
C ILE A 402 -64.17 -14.10 21.68
#